data_AF-A0A2D7NZ46-F1
#
_entry.id   AF-A0A2D7NZ46-F1
#
_cell.length_a   1.000
_cell.length_b   1.000
_cell.length_c   1.000
_cell.angle_alpha   90.00
_cell.angle_beta   90.00
_cell.angle_gamma   90.00
#
_symmetry.space_group_name_H-M   'P 1'
#
loop_
_entity.id
_entity.type
_entity.pdbx_description
1 polymer ?
#
loop_
_entity_poly.entity_id
_entity_poly.type
_entity_poly.pdbx_seq_one_letter_code
_entity_poly.pdbx_strand_id
1 'polypeptide(L)'
;MCTSDLQEIPKIFYSYQTQSPFSECLVCSCYLLDNQTYVIEKALKKHPGYTAKDVIFDYAICLTCSLKIREQFSKNSLDKINAYFSKHIVISPPSKKEVPINIDSYLDHCIVKKFPIAEITDFQIYAYCHGNKLIQDIPPYLISQSAIEEIIPLVSNKTQNILNDFYDRYFSPDPEMLLPQQPSDQLIFI
;
A
#
# COMPACT_ATOMS: atom_id res chain seq x y z
N MET A 1 15.24 -19.12 -0.09
CA MET A 1 14.24 -18.65 0.89
C MET A 1 13.66 -19.89 1.55
N CYS A 2 13.64 -19.96 2.89
CA CYS A 2 13.09 -21.11 3.60
C CYS A 2 11.55 -21.03 3.56
N THR A 3 10.90 -22.18 3.46
CA THR A 3 9.43 -22.30 3.30
C THR A 3 8.61 -21.88 4.54
N SER A 4 9.26 -21.42 5.62
CA SER A 4 8.62 -20.98 6.87
C SER A 4 8.09 -19.54 6.85
N ASP A 5 8.47 -18.75 5.85
CA ASP A 5 8.30 -17.28 5.90
C ASP A 5 7.15 -16.78 5.00
N LEU A 6 6.33 -17.71 4.49
CA LEU A 6 5.30 -17.45 3.47
C LEU A 6 3.92 -17.96 3.91
N GLN A 7 2.91 -17.08 3.83
CA GLN A 7 1.50 -17.37 4.17
C GLN A 7 0.60 -17.13 2.95
N GLU A 8 -0.57 -17.77 2.87
CA GLU A 8 -1.58 -17.44 1.84
C GLU A 8 -1.93 -15.95 1.86
N ILE A 9 -2.12 -15.36 0.68
CA ILE A 9 -2.51 -13.95 0.57
C ILE A 9 -3.92 -13.79 1.17
N PRO A 10 -4.09 -12.94 2.19
CA PRO A 10 -5.41 -12.72 2.81
C PRO A 10 -6.37 -12.04 1.85
N LYS A 11 -7.67 -12.36 1.95
CA LYS A 11 -8.73 -11.79 1.07
C LYS A 11 -8.81 -10.27 1.10
N ILE A 12 -8.42 -9.63 2.20
CA ILE A 12 -8.38 -8.16 2.29
C ILE A 12 -7.41 -7.54 1.26
N PHE A 13 -6.46 -8.31 0.75
CA PHE A 13 -5.50 -7.92 -0.30
C PHE A 13 -5.87 -8.46 -1.69
N TYR A 14 -7.00 -9.13 -1.86
CA TYR A 14 -7.45 -9.53 -3.20
C TYR A 14 -7.86 -8.30 -4.01
N SER A 15 -7.75 -8.39 -5.33
CA SER A 15 -8.26 -7.38 -6.24
C SER A 15 -9.76 -7.21 -6.02
N TYR A 16 -10.20 -5.96 -5.88
CA TYR A 16 -11.60 -5.61 -5.74
C TYR A 16 -12.39 -5.98 -7.00
N GLN A 17 -11.80 -5.78 -8.17
CA GLN A 17 -12.45 -6.07 -9.45
C GLN A 17 -12.63 -7.59 -9.68
N THR A 18 -11.59 -8.39 -9.43
CA THR A 18 -11.62 -9.83 -9.77
C THR A 18 -11.99 -10.72 -8.59
N GLN A 19 -11.99 -10.18 -7.36
CA GLN A 19 -12.19 -10.94 -6.12
C GLN A 19 -11.20 -12.10 -5.96
N SER A 20 -9.99 -11.95 -6.51
CA SER A 20 -8.92 -12.95 -6.51
C SER A 20 -7.55 -12.27 -6.30
N PRO A 21 -6.47 -13.03 -6.00
CA PRO A 21 -5.13 -12.48 -5.94
C PRO A 21 -4.76 -11.74 -7.24
N PHE A 22 -4.02 -10.63 -7.13
CA PHE A 22 -3.51 -9.93 -8.31
C PHE A 22 -2.58 -10.84 -9.10
N SER A 23 -2.93 -11.12 -10.36
CA SER A 23 -2.14 -11.98 -11.25
C SER A 23 -1.09 -11.24 -12.05
N GLU A 24 -1.23 -9.93 -12.24
CA GLU A 24 -0.40 -9.13 -13.14
C GLU A 24 0.05 -7.82 -12.49
N CYS A 25 1.29 -7.42 -12.79
CA CYS A 25 1.81 -6.10 -12.43
C CYS A 25 1.07 -5.01 -13.22
N LEU A 26 0.55 -3.99 -12.53
CA LEU A 26 -0.14 -2.86 -13.18
C LEU A 26 0.72 -2.14 -14.24
N VAL A 27 2.04 -2.10 -14.05
CA VAL A 27 2.95 -1.30 -14.88
C VAL A 27 3.50 -2.06 -16.09
N CYS A 28 3.83 -3.35 -15.92
CA CYS A 28 4.52 -4.13 -16.95
C CYS A 28 3.81 -5.42 -17.34
N SER A 29 2.65 -5.70 -16.73
CA SER A 29 1.83 -6.90 -16.97
C SER A 29 2.56 -8.23 -16.76
N CYS A 30 3.70 -8.25 -16.08
CA CYS A 30 4.37 -9.50 -15.73
C CYS A 30 3.51 -10.30 -14.73
N TYR A 31 3.54 -11.62 -14.85
CA TYR A 31 2.77 -12.50 -13.96
C TYR A 31 3.34 -12.48 -12.53
N LEU A 32 2.48 -12.28 -11.53
CA LEU A 32 2.86 -12.06 -10.14
C LEU A 32 2.83 -13.31 -9.25
N LEU A 33 1.99 -14.30 -9.58
CA LEU A 33 1.66 -15.40 -8.66
C LEU A 33 2.64 -16.59 -8.73
N ASP A 34 3.73 -16.46 -9.48
CA ASP A 34 4.81 -17.46 -9.57
C ASP A 34 6.05 -17.02 -8.76
N ASN A 35 7.20 -16.74 -9.38
CA ASN A 35 8.43 -16.39 -8.68
C ASN A 35 8.69 -14.88 -8.66
N GLN A 36 7.66 -14.07 -8.41
CA GLN A 36 7.75 -12.61 -8.46
C GLN A 36 7.52 -12.00 -7.09
N THR A 37 8.43 -11.12 -6.66
CA THR A 37 8.20 -10.25 -5.50
C THR A 37 7.46 -8.99 -5.94
N TYR A 38 6.42 -8.61 -5.21
CA TYR A 38 5.57 -7.46 -5.53
C TYR A 38 4.95 -6.87 -4.25
N VAL A 39 4.42 -5.67 -4.41
CA VAL A 39 3.67 -4.97 -3.36
C VAL A 39 2.24 -4.77 -3.83
N ILE A 40 1.31 -4.95 -2.91
CA ILE A 40 -0.10 -4.60 -3.06
C ILE A 40 -0.34 -3.33 -2.26
N GLU A 41 -0.98 -2.34 -2.88
CA GLU A 41 -1.53 -1.17 -2.21
C GLU A 41 -3.04 -1.13 -2.44
N LYS A 42 -3.79 -0.84 -1.39
CA LYS A 42 -5.25 -0.72 -1.44
C LYS A 42 -5.71 0.43 -0.55
N ALA A 43 -6.41 1.40 -1.15
CA ALA A 43 -7.06 2.51 -0.45
C ALA A 43 -8.52 2.17 -0.13
N LEU A 44 -8.91 2.38 1.13
CA LEU A 44 -10.19 1.99 1.68
C LEU A 44 -10.85 3.17 2.39
N LYS A 45 -12.15 3.31 2.18
CA LYS A 45 -13.00 4.28 2.88
C LYS A 45 -14.11 3.57 3.64
N LYS A 46 -14.21 3.82 4.95
CA LYS A 46 -15.32 3.34 5.77
C LYS A 46 -16.47 4.33 5.73
N HIS A 47 -17.67 3.81 5.89
CA HIS A 47 -18.86 4.62 6.10
C HIS A 47 -19.27 4.52 7.57
N PRO A 48 -19.19 5.60 8.37
CA PRO A 48 -19.59 5.57 9.77
C PRO A 48 -21.03 5.05 9.92
N GLY A 49 -21.22 4.06 10.80
CA GLY A 49 -22.51 3.40 11.01
C GLY A 49 -22.81 2.22 10.07
N TYR A 50 -21.93 1.91 9.12
CA TYR A 50 -22.06 0.76 8.22
C TYR A 50 -20.85 -0.17 8.32
N THR A 51 -21.07 -1.45 8.02
CA THR A 51 -19.99 -2.45 7.92
C THR A 51 -19.29 -2.43 6.56
N ALA A 52 -19.95 -1.87 5.55
CA ALA A 52 -19.42 -1.73 4.21
C ALA A 52 -18.24 -0.74 4.17
N LYS A 53 -17.30 -1.04 3.27
CA LYS A 53 -16.15 -0.19 2.95
C LYS A 53 -16.05 -0.08 1.44
N ASP A 54 -15.74 1.10 0.94
CA ASP A 54 -15.43 1.30 -0.47
C ASP A 54 -13.94 1.08 -0.69
N VAL A 55 -13.61 0.44 -1.81
CA VAL A 55 -12.24 0.41 -2.34
C VAL A 55 -12.12 1.59 -3.28
N ILE A 56 -11.31 2.59 -2.91
CA ILE A 56 -11.09 3.79 -3.74
C ILE A 56 -10.21 3.44 -4.92
N PHE A 57 -9.13 2.71 -4.66
CA PHE A 57 -8.30 2.05 -5.67
C PHE A 57 -7.58 0.86 -5.04
N ASP A 58 -7.16 -0.07 -5.88
CA ASP A 58 -6.25 -1.13 -5.49
C ASP A 58 -5.42 -1.62 -6.66
N TYR A 59 -4.18 -2.00 -6.38
CA TYR A 59 -3.29 -2.52 -7.42
C TYR A 59 -2.13 -3.31 -6.84
N ALA A 60 -1.45 -4.04 -7.73
CA ALA A 60 -0.19 -4.68 -7.43
C ALA A 60 0.88 -4.27 -8.44
N ILE A 61 2.11 -4.02 -7.97
CA ILE A 61 3.28 -3.76 -8.81
C ILE A 61 4.46 -4.63 -8.40
N CYS A 62 5.13 -5.21 -9.39
CA CYS A 62 6.35 -5.97 -9.14
C CYS A 62 7.44 -5.07 -8.54
N LEU A 63 8.33 -5.66 -7.74
CA LEU A 63 9.39 -4.95 -7.04
C LEU A 63 10.31 -4.18 -8.01
N THR A 64 10.52 -4.70 -9.22
CA THR A 64 11.28 -3.98 -10.25
C THR A 64 10.61 -2.68 -10.69
N CYS A 65 9.28 -2.69 -10.86
CA CYS A 65 8.55 -1.48 -11.24
C CYS A 65 8.46 -0.48 -10.09
N SER A 66 8.24 -0.94 -8.85
CA SER A 66 8.22 -0.05 -7.69
C SER A 66 9.56 0.66 -7.48
N LEU A 67 10.68 -0.06 -7.58
CA LEU A 67 12.01 0.51 -7.46
C LEU A 67 12.29 1.53 -8.57
N LYS A 68 11.91 1.24 -9.82
CA LYS A 68 12.06 2.20 -10.94
C LYS A 68 11.26 3.48 -10.75
N ILE A 69 10.09 3.42 -10.12
CA ILE A 69 9.33 4.64 -9.78
C ILE A 69 10.06 5.40 -8.67
N ARG A 70 10.47 4.69 -7.61
CA ARG A 70 11.18 5.26 -6.47
C ARG A 70 12.51 5.91 -6.84
N GLU A 71 13.24 5.36 -7.81
CA GLU A 71 14.50 5.92 -8.34
C GLU A 71 14.32 7.31 -8.98
N GLN A 72 13.11 7.64 -9.45
CA GLN A 72 12.85 8.95 -10.06
C GLN A 72 12.66 10.05 -9.01
N PHE A 73 12.37 9.68 -7.75
CA PHE A 73 12.14 10.63 -6.66
C PHE A 73 13.38 11.49 -6.41
N SER A 74 13.17 12.70 -5.92
CA SER A 74 14.32 13.53 -5.52
C SER A 74 15.00 12.93 -4.28
N LYS A 75 16.33 13.03 -4.22
CA LYS A 75 17.11 12.58 -3.05
C LYS A 75 16.58 13.20 -1.75
N ASN A 76 16.27 14.49 -1.76
CA ASN A 76 15.71 15.20 -0.61
C ASN A 76 14.35 14.62 -0.16
N SER A 77 13.48 14.23 -1.09
CA SER A 77 12.22 13.55 -0.72
C SER A 77 12.48 12.18 -0.11
N LEU A 78 13.36 11.37 -0.71
CA LEU A 78 13.73 10.07 -0.17
C LEU A 78 14.28 10.19 1.26
N ASP A 79 15.20 11.13 1.50
CA ASP A 79 15.79 11.37 2.81
C ASP A 79 14.73 11.77 3.85
N LYS A 80 13.81 12.67 3.49
CA LYS A 80 12.72 13.11 4.39
C LYS A 80 11.69 12.02 4.67
N ILE A 81 11.28 11.25 3.66
CA ILE A 81 10.36 10.12 3.82
C ILE A 81 11.00 9.06 4.73
N ASN A 82 12.26 8.69 4.45
CA ASN A 82 12.99 7.71 5.25
C ASN A 82 13.14 8.19 6.72
N ALA A 83 13.45 9.48 6.93
CA ALA A 83 13.56 10.05 8.25
C ALA A 83 12.20 10.05 9.00
N TYR A 84 11.11 10.36 8.30
CA TYR A 84 9.77 10.30 8.87
C TYR A 84 9.42 8.88 9.31
N PHE A 85 9.56 7.89 8.42
CA PHE A 85 9.26 6.51 8.78
C PHE A 85 10.18 5.97 9.88
N SER A 86 11.48 6.27 9.84
CA SER A 86 12.42 5.85 10.91
C SER A 86 12.08 6.44 12.27
N LYS A 87 11.49 7.63 12.31
CA LYS A 87 11.07 8.30 13.55
C LYS A 87 9.75 7.74 14.11
N HIS A 88 8.83 7.36 13.23
CA HIS A 88 7.46 6.98 13.60
C HIS A 88 7.22 5.47 13.65
N ILE A 89 8.01 4.69 12.93
CA ILE A 89 7.85 3.25 12.79
C ILE A 89 9.02 2.53 13.47
N VAL A 90 8.66 1.65 14.41
CA VAL A 90 9.55 0.61 14.91
C VAL A 90 9.07 -0.71 14.31
N ILE A 91 9.68 -1.14 13.21
CA ILE A 91 9.39 -2.46 12.63
C ILE A 91 10.18 -3.47 13.44
N SER A 92 9.50 -4.18 14.33
CA SER A 92 10.04 -5.42 14.90
C SER A 92 9.60 -6.57 14.01
N PRO A 93 10.51 -7.45 13.57
CA PRO A 93 10.11 -8.65 12.85
C PRO A 93 9.13 -9.46 13.72
N PRO A 94 8.17 -10.18 13.11
CA PRO A 94 7.28 -11.05 13.86
C PRO A 94 8.09 -11.98 14.76
N SER A 95 7.56 -12.28 15.94
CA SER A 95 8.18 -13.28 16.79
C SER A 95 8.20 -14.60 16.02
N LYS A 96 9.31 -15.36 16.05
CA LYS A 96 9.40 -16.68 15.39
C LYS A 96 8.32 -17.69 15.83
N LYS A 97 7.52 -17.35 16.85
CA LYS A 97 6.43 -18.15 17.41
C LYS A 97 5.07 -17.85 16.79
N GLU A 98 4.92 -16.74 16.05
CA GLU A 98 3.66 -16.30 15.44
C GLU A 98 3.68 -16.54 13.92
N VAL A 99 3.86 -17.80 13.52
CA VAL A 99 3.77 -18.23 12.12
C VAL A 99 2.60 -19.22 12.02
N PRO A 100 1.54 -18.93 11.22
CA PRO A 100 1.32 -17.74 10.41
C PRO A 100 1.06 -16.47 11.25
N ILE A 101 1.44 -15.31 10.72
CA ILE A 101 1.17 -14.01 11.39
C ILE A 101 -0.34 -13.71 11.42
N ASN A 102 -0.79 -13.09 12.51
CA ASN A 102 -2.16 -12.59 12.59
C ASN A 102 -2.27 -11.23 11.87
N ILE A 103 -2.72 -11.27 10.61
CA ILE A 103 -2.86 -10.10 9.73
C ILE A 103 -3.75 -9.02 10.37
N ASP A 104 -4.83 -9.41 11.02
CA ASP A 104 -5.75 -8.45 11.64
C ASP A 104 -5.05 -7.65 12.74
N SER A 105 -4.16 -8.28 13.52
CA SER A 105 -3.37 -7.59 14.54
C SER A 105 -2.42 -6.53 13.95
N TYR A 106 -1.90 -6.75 12.75
CA TYR A 106 -1.01 -5.78 12.07
C TYR A 106 -1.78 -4.64 11.39
N LEU A 107 -3.05 -4.86 11.05
CA LEU A 107 -3.92 -3.86 10.43
C LEU A 107 -4.86 -3.16 11.41
N ASP A 108 -4.85 -3.56 12.69
CA ASP A 108 -5.72 -2.99 13.73
C ASP A 108 -5.37 -1.54 14.08
N HIS A 109 -4.14 -1.09 13.82
CA HIS A 109 -3.71 0.28 14.11
C HIS A 109 -2.90 0.87 12.96
N CYS A 110 -3.02 2.19 12.77
CA CYS A 110 -2.14 2.92 11.87
C CYS A 110 -0.68 2.77 12.32
N ILE A 111 0.21 2.31 11.44
CA ILE A 111 1.61 2.05 11.77
C ILE A 111 2.37 3.31 12.19
N VAL A 112 1.93 4.48 11.72
CA VAL A 112 2.54 5.79 12.00
C VAL A 112 1.88 6.48 13.20
N LYS A 113 0.55 6.66 13.16
CA LYS A 113 -0.20 7.46 14.15
C LYS A 113 -0.67 6.65 15.35
N LYS A 114 -0.63 5.32 15.25
CA LYS A 114 -1.12 4.37 16.27
C LYS A 114 -2.61 4.55 16.60
N PHE A 115 -3.38 5.20 15.73
CA PHE A 115 -4.84 5.24 15.88
C PHE A 115 -5.44 3.87 15.56
N PRO A 116 -6.39 3.38 16.36
CA PRO A 116 -7.07 2.13 16.06
C PRO A 116 -7.89 2.28 14.78
N ILE A 117 -7.98 1.20 14.01
CA ILE A 117 -8.69 1.18 12.73
C ILE A 117 -10.16 1.58 12.92
N ALA A 118 -10.76 1.29 14.08
CA ALA A 118 -12.13 1.68 14.41
C ALA A 118 -12.37 3.21 14.37
N GLU A 119 -11.34 4.02 14.61
CA GLU A 119 -11.40 5.49 14.61
C GLU A 119 -10.98 6.11 13.27
N ILE A 120 -10.58 5.29 12.29
CA ILE A 120 -10.08 5.75 10.99
C ILE A 120 -11.13 5.51 9.91
N THR A 121 -11.53 6.59 9.22
CA THR A 121 -12.45 6.55 8.08
C THR A 121 -11.72 6.19 6.78
N ASP A 122 -10.64 6.90 6.47
CA ASP A 122 -9.89 6.77 5.21
C ASP A 122 -8.47 6.28 5.52
N PHE A 123 -8.05 5.20 4.86
CA PHE A 123 -6.75 4.58 5.08
C PHE A 123 -6.29 3.75 3.89
N GLN A 124 -4.99 3.46 3.86
CA GLN A 124 -4.39 2.56 2.90
C GLN A 124 -3.77 1.36 3.62
N ILE A 125 -3.85 0.19 3.01
CA ILE A 125 -3.16 -1.02 3.47
C ILE A 125 -2.14 -1.48 2.43
N TYR A 126 -1.06 -2.03 2.93
CA TYR A 126 0.09 -2.46 2.15
C TYR A 126 0.47 -3.89 2.52
N ALA A 127 0.85 -4.68 1.51
CA ALA A 127 1.35 -6.04 1.69
C ALA A 127 2.48 -6.34 0.70
N TYR A 128 3.54 -6.96 1.20
CA TYR A 128 4.60 -7.51 0.35
C TYR A 128 4.34 -9.00 0.12
N CYS A 129 4.37 -9.39 -1.14
CA CYS A 129 4.08 -10.74 -1.58
C CYS A 129 5.23 -11.29 -2.43
N HIS A 130 5.36 -12.61 -2.42
CA HIS A 130 6.22 -13.36 -3.33
C HIS A 130 5.41 -14.52 -3.90
N GLY A 131 5.13 -14.47 -5.21
CA GLY A 131 4.25 -15.42 -5.84
C GLY A 131 2.83 -15.37 -5.27
N ASN A 132 2.23 -16.53 -5.06
CA ASN A 132 0.93 -16.63 -4.42
C ASN A 132 0.96 -16.50 -2.88
N LYS A 133 2.03 -15.95 -2.30
CA LYS A 133 2.23 -15.87 -0.84
C LYS A 133 2.51 -14.45 -0.37
N LEU A 134 2.02 -14.13 0.82
CA LEU A 134 2.44 -12.99 1.61
C LEU A 134 3.81 -13.28 2.26
N ILE A 135 4.70 -12.29 2.26
CA ILE A 135 6.00 -12.34 2.95
C ILE A 135 5.80 -11.96 4.41
N GLN A 136 6.09 -12.86 5.34
CA GLN A 136 5.86 -12.62 6.77
C GLN A 136 6.93 -11.72 7.42
N ASP A 137 8.16 -11.73 6.91
CA ASP A 137 9.26 -10.89 7.42
C ASP A 137 8.98 -9.38 7.28
N ILE A 138 8.13 -9.01 6.33
CA ILE A 138 7.66 -7.65 6.12
C ILE A 138 6.14 -7.68 6.31
N PRO A 139 5.65 -7.63 7.57
CA PRO A 139 4.25 -7.77 7.84
C PRO A 139 3.47 -6.64 7.16
N PRO A 140 2.21 -6.91 6.76
CA PRO A 140 1.37 -5.89 6.17
C PRO A 140 1.14 -4.75 7.18
N TYR A 141 0.82 -3.58 6.68
CA TYR A 141 0.59 -2.42 7.55
C TYR A 141 -0.50 -1.51 7.00
N LEU A 142 -1.04 -0.69 7.90
CA LEU A 142 -2.06 0.32 7.62
C LEU A 142 -1.48 1.72 7.83
N ILE A 143 -1.76 2.65 6.91
CA ILE A 143 -1.47 4.07 7.07
C ILE A 143 -2.81 4.84 6.99
N SER A 144 -3.12 5.63 8.02
CA SER A 144 -4.32 6.49 8.03
C SER A 144 -4.14 7.70 7.12
N GLN A 145 -5.23 8.24 6.57
CA GLN A 145 -5.19 9.46 5.76
C GLN A 145 -4.45 10.62 6.46
N SER A 146 -4.67 10.81 7.75
CA SER A 146 -3.95 11.84 8.53
C SER A 146 -2.42 11.67 8.54
N ALA A 147 -1.92 10.43 8.43
CA ALA A 147 -0.49 10.16 8.32
C ALA A 147 0.03 10.45 6.90
N ILE A 148 -0.78 10.12 5.89
CA ILE A 148 -0.50 10.44 4.49
C ILE A 148 -0.36 11.96 4.31
N GLU A 149 -1.27 12.73 4.90
CA GLU A 149 -1.26 14.20 4.90
C GLU A 149 0.00 14.81 5.52
N GLU A 150 0.61 14.13 6.51
CA GLU A 150 1.89 14.57 7.08
C GLU A 150 3.08 14.29 6.15
N ILE A 151 2.95 13.31 5.25
CA ILE A 151 4.01 12.92 4.32
C ILE A 151 3.95 13.72 3.01
N ILE A 152 2.77 14.13 2.53
CA ILE A 152 2.60 15.03 1.37
C ILE A 152 3.57 16.22 1.39
N PRO A 153 3.65 17.03 2.46
CA PRO A 153 4.54 18.21 2.48
C PRO A 153 6.04 17.84 2.57
N LEU A 154 6.39 16.59 2.83
CA LEU A 154 7.79 16.14 2.86
C LEU A 154 8.36 15.94 1.45
N VAL A 155 7.49 15.67 0.47
CA VAL A 155 7.92 15.40 -0.91
C VAL A 155 8.09 16.70 -1.69
N SER A 156 9.06 16.72 -2.60
CA SER A 156 9.31 17.85 -3.50
C SER A 156 8.30 17.82 -4.64
N ASN A 157 8.05 18.97 -5.28
CA ASN A 157 7.21 19.06 -6.49
C ASN A 157 7.60 18.03 -7.56
N LYS A 158 8.90 17.75 -7.74
CA LYS A 158 9.37 16.71 -8.67
C LYS A 158 8.79 15.32 -8.31
N THR A 159 8.90 14.94 -7.05
CA THR A 159 8.41 13.64 -6.55
C THR A 159 6.89 13.57 -6.60
N GLN A 160 6.21 14.67 -6.25
CA GLN A 160 4.75 14.76 -6.36
C GLN A 160 4.28 14.59 -7.80
N ASN A 161 4.95 15.23 -8.77
CA ASN A 161 4.61 15.05 -10.19
C ASN A 161 4.78 13.61 -10.65
N ILE A 162 5.83 12.90 -10.20
CA ILE A 162 6.02 11.47 -10.53
C ILE A 162 4.86 10.61 -10.00
N LEU A 163 4.38 10.90 -8.79
CA LEU A 163 3.25 10.20 -8.18
C LEU A 163 1.94 10.52 -8.92
N ASN A 164 1.71 11.79 -9.25
CA ASN A 164 0.55 12.21 -10.04
C ASN A 164 0.56 11.58 -11.44
N ASP A 165 1.70 11.60 -12.13
CA ASP A 165 1.86 10.98 -13.45
C ASP A 165 1.59 9.46 -13.41
N PHE A 166 1.94 8.80 -12.31
CA PHE A 166 1.59 7.40 -12.10
C PHE A 166 0.09 7.22 -11.92
N TYR A 167 -0.54 8.03 -11.07
CA TYR A 167 -1.98 7.98 -10.84
C TYR A 167 -2.75 8.23 -12.14
N ASP A 168 -2.44 9.32 -12.83
CA ASP A 168 -3.11 9.73 -14.05
C ASP A 168 -2.97 8.67 -15.16
N ARG A 169 -1.86 7.93 -15.18
CA ARG A 169 -1.65 6.89 -16.18
C ARG A 169 -2.48 5.63 -15.96
N TYR A 170 -2.70 5.24 -14.70
CA TYR A 170 -3.26 3.92 -14.37
C TYR A 170 -4.62 3.97 -13.67
N PHE A 171 -5.00 5.11 -13.09
CA PHE A 171 -6.23 5.29 -12.31
C PHE A 171 -7.06 6.49 -12.78
N SER A 172 -6.66 7.17 -13.87
CA SER A 172 -7.54 8.17 -14.48
C SER A 172 -8.88 7.51 -14.82
N PRO A 173 -9.98 8.03 -14.27
CA PRO A 173 -11.30 7.56 -14.66
C PRO A 173 -11.52 7.87 -16.14
N ASP A 174 -12.37 7.06 -16.77
CA ASP A 174 -12.95 7.39 -18.07
C ASP A 174 -13.49 8.85 -18.02
N PRO A 175 -13.16 9.74 -18.96
CA PRO A 175 -13.55 11.16 -18.92
C PRO A 175 -15.04 11.45 -18.66
N GLU A 176 -15.94 10.47 -18.82
CA GLU A 176 -17.36 10.58 -18.46
C GLU A 176 -17.64 10.54 -16.94
N MET A 177 -16.67 10.15 -16.09
CA MET A 177 -16.84 10.02 -14.62
C MET A 177 -16.30 11.21 -13.80
N LEU A 178 -16.01 12.35 -14.42
CA LEU A 178 -15.48 13.53 -13.74
C LEU A 178 -16.56 14.27 -12.92
N LEU A 179 -16.67 13.92 -11.64
CA LEU A 179 -17.05 14.86 -10.58
C LEU A 179 -15.78 15.32 -9.84
N PRO A 180 -15.71 16.57 -9.37
CA PRO A 180 -14.46 17.12 -8.84
C PRO A 180 -14.08 16.44 -7.52
N GLN A 181 -12.91 15.78 -7.48
CA GLN A 181 -12.30 15.29 -6.25
C GLN A 181 -11.14 16.19 -5.82
N GLN A 182 -11.03 16.43 -4.52
CA GLN A 182 -10.02 17.30 -3.94
C GLN A 182 -8.61 16.66 -3.99
N PRO A 183 -7.54 17.45 -4.13
CA PRO A 183 -6.17 16.98 -4.40
C PRO A 183 -5.46 16.26 -3.22
N SER A 184 -6.17 15.80 -2.20
CA SER A 184 -5.59 15.19 -0.98
C SER A 184 -5.53 13.66 -0.98
N ASP A 185 -6.13 12.97 -1.95
CA ASP A 185 -6.40 11.53 -1.85
C ASP A 185 -5.36 10.63 -2.57
N GLN A 186 -4.23 11.20 -3.01
CA GLN A 186 -3.29 10.51 -3.90
C GLN A 186 -1.86 10.56 -3.38
N LEU A 187 -1.48 9.60 -2.53
CA LEU A 187 -0.07 9.21 -2.35
C LEU A 187 0.05 7.70 -2.28
N ILE A 188 1.07 7.20 -2.97
CA ILE A 188 1.47 5.81 -3.05
C ILE A 188 2.79 5.66 -2.27
N PHE A 189 2.80 4.81 -1.24
CA PHE A 189 4.01 4.49 -0.49
C PHE A 189 4.59 3.16 -0.94
N ILE A 190 5.58 3.22 -1.85
CA ILE A 190 6.44 2.08 -2.22
C ILE A 190 7.81 2.15 -1.58
#